data_AF-E4SHK6-F1
#
_entry.id   AF-E4SHK6-F1
#
_cell.length_a   1.000
_cell.length_b   1.000
_cell.length_c   1.000
_cell.angle_alpha   90.00
_cell.angle_beta   90.00
_cell.angle_gamma   90.00
#
_symmetry.space_group_name_H-M   'P 1'
#
loop_
_entity.id
_entity.type
_entity.pdbx_description
1 polymer ?
#
loop_
_entity_poly.entity_id
_entity_poly.type
_entity_poly.pdbx_seq_one_letter_code
_entity_poly.pdbx_strand_id
1 'polypeptide(L)'
;MMRYFYNHFDGLWGLHMIGGFIVGILFLIVLVVIIIYAINKFSQLYMETKKNGLQSFSPEDEALKILNMRFANGEISEEEYERKKKLLLNN
;
A
#
# COMPACT_ATOMS: atom_id res chain seq x y z
N MET A 1 -2.57 -25.93 64.24
CA MET A 1 -3.69 -25.96 63.27
C MET A 1 -3.74 -24.71 62.37
N MET A 2 -2.60 -24.11 61.99
CA MET A 2 -2.54 -22.86 61.21
C MET A 2 -1.57 -22.97 60.02
N ARG A 3 -1.47 -24.16 59.42
CA ARG A 3 -0.56 -24.40 58.26
C ARG A 3 -1.28 -24.79 56.97
N TYR A 4 -2.58 -25.06 57.03
CA TYR A 4 -3.36 -25.50 55.87
C TYR A 4 -4.06 -24.36 55.12
N PHE A 5 -4.13 -23.16 55.71
CA PHE A 5 -4.81 -22.01 55.10
C PHE A 5 -3.96 -21.23 54.10
N TYR A 6 -2.63 -21.39 54.10
CA TYR A 6 -1.76 -20.69 53.14
C TYR A 6 -1.69 -21.38 51.76
N ASN A 7 -1.78 -22.71 51.71
CA ASN A 7 -1.66 -23.45 50.45
C ASN A 7 -2.85 -23.29 49.50
N HIS A 8 -3.99 -22.78 49.98
CA HIS A 8 -5.19 -22.60 49.14
C HIS A 8 -5.30 -21.21 48.51
N PHE A 9 -4.58 -20.22 49.05
CA PHE A 9 -4.50 -18.90 48.44
C PHE A 9 -3.43 -18.85 47.34
N ASP A 10 -2.26 -19.47 47.55
CA ASP A 10 -1.13 -19.39 46.61
C ASP A 10 -1.37 -20.09 45.25
N GLY A 11 -2.20 -21.15 45.21
CA GLY A 11 -2.54 -21.85 43.97
C GLY A 11 -3.47 -21.07 43.04
N LEU A 12 -4.36 -20.23 43.58
CA LEU A 12 -5.27 -19.40 42.80
C LEU A 12 -4.55 -18.20 42.16
N TRP A 13 -3.55 -17.63 42.83
CA TRP A 13 -2.69 -16.56 42.30
C TRP A 13 -1.81 -17.07 41.15
N GLY A 14 -1.28 -18.29 41.24
CA GLY A 14 -0.51 -18.92 40.16
C GLY A 14 -1.34 -19.22 38.89
N LEU A 15 -2.57 -19.70 39.05
CA LEU A 15 -3.51 -19.91 37.93
C LEU A 15 -3.92 -18.59 37.27
N HIS A 16 -4.06 -17.51 38.05
CA HIS A 16 -4.33 -16.17 37.52
C HIS A 16 -3.17 -15.64 36.65
N MET A 17 -1.92 -15.93 37.03
CA MET A 17 -0.75 -15.54 36.24
C MET A 17 -0.67 -16.30 34.90
N ILE A 18 -0.99 -17.59 34.89
CA ILE A 18 -1.00 -18.39 33.66
C ILE A 18 -2.17 -17.99 32.76
N GLY A 19 -3.36 -17.76 33.33
CA GLY A 19 -4.53 -17.26 32.60
C GLY A 19 -4.28 -15.88 31.99
N GLY A 20 -3.66 -14.96 32.75
CA GLY A 20 -3.27 -13.64 32.26
C GLY A 20 -2.24 -13.69 31.13
N PHE A 21 -1.28 -14.61 31.18
CA PHE A 21 -0.27 -14.77 30.15
C PHE A 21 -0.87 -15.29 28.83
N ILE A 22 -1.78 -16.27 28.90
CA ILE A 22 -2.46 -16.83 27.72
C ILE A 22 -3.37 -15.78 27.07
N VAL A 23 -4.14 -15.03 27.87
CA VAL A 23 -4.98 -13.94 27.37
C VAL A 23 -4.14 -12.80 26.78
N GLY A 24 -2.99 -12.47 27.40
CA GLY A 24 -2.05 -11.49 26.88
C GLY A 24 -1.45 -11.89 25.53
N ILE A 25 -1.05 -13.15 25.37
CA ILE A 25 -0.54 -13.67 24.09
C ILE A 25 -1.64 -13.66 23.02
N LEU A 26 -2.85 -14.10 23.34
CA LEU A 26 -3.99 -14.04 22.42
C LEU A 26 -4.29 -12.61 21.97
N PHE A 27 -4.28 -11.65 22.91
CA PHE A 27 -4.46 -10.24 22.59
C PHE A 27 -3.38 -9.72 21.64
N LEU A 28 -2.10 -10.06 21.88
CA LEU A 28 -1.01 -9.67 20.99
C LEU A 28 -1.16 -10.26 19.58
N ILE A 29 -1.55 -11.53 19.47
CA ILE A 29 -1.80 -12.18 18.17
C ILE A 29 -2.91 -11.44 17.42
N VAL A 30 -4.04 -11.16 18.08
CA VAL A 30 -5.15 -10.41 17.49
C VAL A 30 -4.71 -9.02 17.05
N LEU A 31 -3.94 -8.31 17.87
CA LEU A 31 -3.41 -6.98 17.57
C LEU A 31 -2.50 -7.01 16.32
N VAL A 32 -1.61 -7.98 16.21
CA VAL A 32 -0.74 -8.17 15.03
C VAL A 32 -1.56 -8.44 13.78
N VAL A 33 -2.59 -9.29 13.86
CA VAL A 33 -3.49 -9.57 12.73
C VAL A 33 -4.24 -8.32 12.28
N ILE A 34 -4.72 -7.49 13.23
CA ILE A 34 -5.37 -6.21 12.93
C ILE A 34 -4.41 -5.26 12.20
N ILE A 35 -3.16 -5.15 12.66
CA ILE A 35 -2.15 -4.30 12.02
C ILE A 35 -1.88 -4.76 10.58
N ILE A 36 -1.67 -6.06 10.36
CA ILE A 36 -1.44 -6.63 9.02
C ILE A 36 -2.64 -6.36 8.11
N TYR A 37 -3.87 -6.55 8.62
CA TYR A 37 -5.09 -6.29 7.86
C TYR A 37 -5.22 -4.80 7.48
N ALA A 38 -4.94 -3.89 8.43
CA ALA A 38 -4.96 -2.45 8.19
C ALA A 38 -3.93 -2.06 7.12
N ILE A 39 -2.69 -2.54 7.23
CA ILE A 39 -1.62 -2.26 6.25
C ILE A 39 -2.01 -2.78 4.86
N ASN A 40 -2.52 -4.00 4.75
CA ASN A 40 -2.91 -4.57 3.45
C ASN A 40 -4.07 -3.80 2.82
N LYS A 41 -5.07 -3.39 3.61
CA LYS A 41 -6.23 -2.64 3.11
C LYS A 41 -5.87 -1.22 2.69
N PHE A 42 -5.01 -0.54 3.46
CA PHE A 42 -4.49 0.77 3.06
C PHE A 42 -3.51 0.66 1.89
N SER A 43 -2.70 -0.39 1.81
CA SER A 43 -1.80 -0.63 0.67
C SER A 43 -2.57 -0.77 -0.65
N GLN A 44 -3.73 -1.46 -0.65
CA GLN A 44 -4.56 -1.57 -1.85
C GLN A 44 -5.13 -0.21 -2.30
N LEU A 45 -5.62 0.62 -1.36
CA LEU A 45 -6.10 1.97 -1.65
C LEU A 45 -5.00 2.91 -2.17
N TYR A 46 -3.79 2.82 -1.63
CA TYR A 46 -2.64 3.61 -2.10
C TYR A 46 -2.03 3.06 -3.40
N MET A 47 -2.09 1.75 -3.64
CA MET A 47 -1.57 1.13 -4.86
C MET A 47 -2.50 1.30 -6.07
N GLU A 48 -3.82 1.44 -5.90
CA GLU A 48 -4.69 1.84 -7.01
C GLU A 48 -4.43 3.29 -7.46
N THR A 49 -4.09 4.19 -6.53
CA THR A 49 -3.75 5.57 -6.91
C THR A 49 -2.35 5.65 -7.53
N LYS A 50 -1.40 4.80 -7.10
CA LYS A 50 -0.02 4.81 -7.63
C LYS A 50 0.16 3.96 -8.89
N LYS A 51 -0.69 2.97 -9.16
CA LYS A 51 -0.72 2.27 -10.48
C LYS A 51 -1.27 3.14 -11.60
N ASN A 52 -2.05 4.17 -11.29
CA ASN A 52 -2.46 5.17 -12.29
C ASN A 52 -1.40 6.27 -12.54
N GLY A 53 -0.34 6.32 -11.72
CA GLY A 53 0.80 7.24 -11.90
C GLY A 53 2.03 6.60 -12.57
N LEU A 54 2.03 5.27 -12.69
CA LEU A 54 2.91 4.51 -13.58
C LEU A 54 2.09 4.02 -14.77
N GLN A 55 1.26 4.90 -15.36
CA GLN A 55 1.05 4.80 -16.78
C GLN A 55 2.45 4.97 -17.36
N SER A 56 3.05 3.85 -17.77
CA SER A 56 4.24 3.83 -18.61
C SER A 56 3.85 4.64 -19.85
N PHE A 57 3.96 5.97 -19.78
CA PHE A 57 3.89 6.82 -20.94
C PHE A 57 4.93 6.22 -21.86
N SER A 58 4.46 5.64 -22.96
CA SER A 58 5.37 5.16 -23.97
C SER A 58 6.23 6.36 -24.36
N PRO A 59 7.53 6.21 -24.64
CA PRO A 59 8.31 7.26 -25.27
C PRO A 59 7.59 7.87 -26.49
N GLU A 60 6.73 7.10 -27.16
CA GLU A 60 5.82 7.54 -28.22
C GLU A 60 4.77 8.58 -27.75
N ASP A 61 4.14 8.36 -26.59
CA ASP A 61 3.14 9.27 -26.03
C ASP A 61 3.76 10.62 -25.64
N GLU A 62 4.96 10.58 -25.08
CA GLU A 62 5.72 11.79 -24.72
C GLU A 62 6.14 12.57 -25.97
N ALA A 63 6.62 11.87 -27.01
CA ALA A 63 6.98 12.48 -28.29
C ALA A 63 5.77 13.14 -28.97
N LEU A 64 4.61 12.48 -28.97
CA LEU A 64 3.37 13.04 -29.51
C LEU A 64 2.90 14.26 -28.72
N LYS A 65 3.02 14.24 -27.38
CA LYS A 65 2.67 15.38 -26.53
C LYS A 65 3.53 16.60 -26.83
N ILE A 66 4.85 16.42 -26.97
CA ILE A 66 5.78 17.50 -27.34
C ILE A 66 5.44 18.04 -28.72
N LEU A 67 5.18 17.16 -29.70
CA LEU A 67 4.80 17.57 -31.05
C LEU A 67 3.52 18.43 -31.05
N ASN A 68 2.49 18.01 -30.32
CA ASN A 68 1.24 18.76 -30.18
C ASN A 68 1.45 20.12 -29.53
N MET A 69 2.27 20.19 -28.48
CA MET A 69 2.55 21.45 -27.77
C MET A 69 3.23 22.47 -28.68
N ARG A 70 4.21 22.03 -29.48
CA ARG A 70 4.93 22.92 -30.42
C ARG A 70 4.04 23.42 -31.55
N PHE A 71 3.13 22.59 -32.06
CA PHE A 71 2.13 23.01 -33.04
C PHE A 71 1.15 24.03 -32.45
N ALA A 72 0.64 23.77 -31.23
CA ALA A 72 -0.26 24.69 -30.54
C ALA A 72 0.40 26.06 -30.24
N ASN A 73 1.69 26.06 -29.94
CA ASN A 73 2.48 27.28 -29.76
C ASN A 73 2.78 28.01 -31.08
N GLY A 74 2.48 27.42 -32.24
CA GLY A 74 2.82 27.96 -33.57
C GLY A 74 4.31 27.89 -33.90
N GLU A 75 5.09 27.05 -33.21
CA GLU A 75 6.52 26.88 -33.45
C GLU A 75 6.83 26.04 -34.71
N ILE A 76 5.85 25.28 -35.19
CA ILE A 76 5.95 24.42 -36.37
C ILE A 76 4.72 24.61 -37.27
N SER A 77 4.90 24.45 -38.57
CA SER A 77 3.78 24.50 -39.53
C SER A 77 2.94 23.23 -39.50
N GLU A 78 1.74 23.30 -40.07
CA GLU A 78 0.83 22.15 -40.24
C GLU A 78 1.50 21.01 -41.05
N GLU A 79 2.24 21.37 -42.11
CA GLU A 79 2.97 20.43 -42.95
C GLU A 79 4.06 19.67 -42.17
N GLU A 80 4.79 20.39 -41.30
CA GLU A 80 5.80 19.77 -40.45
C GLU A 80 5.19 18.89 -39.36
N TYR A 81 4.07 19.32 -38.78
CA TYR A 81 3.32 18.56 -37.79
C TYR A 81 2.85 17.23 -38.36
N GLU A 82 2.18 17.24 -39.51
CA GLU A 82 1.65 16.04 -40.15
C GLU A 82 2.74 15.05 -40.56
N ARG A 83 3.87 15.53 -41.07
CA ARG A 83 5.02 14.68 -41.41
C ARG A 83 5.57 13.95 -40.17
N LYS A 84 5.77 14.69 -39.05
CA LYS A 84 6.33 14.12 -37.81
C LYS A 84 5.35 13.19 -37.11
N LYS A 85 4.06 13.53 -37.12
CA LYS A 85 3.00 12.70 -36.54
C LYS A 85 2.91 11.33 -37.20
N LYS A 86 3.01 11.28 -38.54
CA LYS A 86 3.03 10.02 -39.29
C LYS A 86 4.24 9.15 -38.95
N LEU A 87 5.42 9.76 -38.76
CA LEU A 87 6.62 9.04 -38.35
C LEU A 87 6.49 8.44 -36.94
N LEU A 88 5.85 9.15 -36.01
CA LEU A 88 5.64 8.68 -34.63
C LEU A 88 4.57 7.58 -34.53
N LEU A 89 3.56 7.59 -35.40
CA LEU A 89 2.45 6.62 -35.38
C LEU A 89 2.74 5.34 -36.17
N ASN A 90 3.78 5.32 -36.99
CA ASN A 90 4.08 4.24 -37.94
C ASN A 90 5.37 3.47 -37.59
N ASN A 91 5.80 3.56 -36.33
CA ASN A 91 6.77 2.68 -35.67
C ASN A 91 6.02 1.53 -34.97
#